data_AF-A0A9E0HDB2-F1
#
_entry.id   AF-A0A9E0HDB2-F1
#
_cell.length_a   1.000
_cell.length_b   1.000
_cell.length_c   1.000
_cell.angle_alpha   90.00
_cell.angle_beta   90.00
_cell.angle_gamma   90.00
#
_symmetry.space_group_name_H-M   'P 1'
#
loop_
_entity.id
_entity.type
_entity.pdbx_description
1 polymer ?
#
loop_
_entity_poly.entity_id
_entity_poly.type
_entity_poly.pdbx_seq_one_letter_code
_entity_poly.pdbx_strand_id
1 'polypeptide(L)'
;MVRRFTSFVGIDLGGARGKTTAVTHLTAEGGRARVQAVSTRYGGEPWVDASILDFVGSLGDDLVVAINAPLTRPACARCTVPACPGVEDCVDPAVVWLRTEGRALAEDAGVNAAAQGGPREVSVRRSLPQARSRVMPYAHRATELVLCHERGLLPTSHVGGAVGLVAARADHLRRRLVRAGFSLHQNLLEVSPQATLAALFDRRRARGYKRDADPWQTRAAILEQLADLDFAPRSRMAREDALSNDHCFDALVAAFTAYLWARDGWTLPPGPFADDGWIWAPPR
;
A
#
# COMPACT_ATOMS: atom_id res chain seq x y z
N MET A 1 16.44 -12.84 7.92
CA MET A 1 17.22 -12.11 8.95
C MET A 1 16.32 -11.04 9.53
N VAL A 2 16.11 -10.99 10.84
CA VAL A 2 15.26 -9.97 11.49
C VAL A 2 15.93 -8.61 11.33
N ARG A 3 15.18 -7.61 10.85
CA ARG A 3 15.69 -6.25 10.66
C ARG A 3 15.56 -5.48 11.97
N ARG A 4 16.63 -4.79 12.38
CA ARG A 4 16.67 -4.07 13.65
C ARG A 4 16.19 -2.63 13.48
N PHE A 5 14.89 -2.45 13.30
CA PHE A 5 14.25 -1.14 13.35
C PHE A 5 13.43 -1.02 14.63
N THR A 6 13.48 0.14 15.27
CA THR A 6 12.76 0.40 16.54
C THR A 6 11.58 1.34 16.34
N SER A 7 11.53 2.06 15.22
CA SER A 7 10.50 3.04 14.89
C SER A 7 9.88 2.76 13.53
N PHE A 8 8.57 2.96 13.40
CA PHE A 8 7.82 2.73 12.18
C PHE A 8 6.82 3.86 11.96
N VAL A 9 6.87 4.49 10.80
CA VAL A 9 5.92 5.52 10.38
C VAL A 9 5.06 4.97 9.25
N GLY A 10 3.75 5.09 9.39
CA GLY A 10 2.78 4.77 8.35
C GLY A 10 2.11 6.03 7.86
N ILE A 11 2.00 6.19 6.54
CA ILE A 11 1.44 7.38 5.91
C ILE A 11 0.34 6.94 4.96
N ASP A 12 -0.90 7.38 5.22
CA ASP A 12 -1.95 7.33 4.22
C ASP A 12 -2.02 8.67 3.50
N LEU A 13 -1.59 8.68 2.23
CA LEU A 13 -1.34 9.93 1.51
C LEU A 13 -2.62 10.42 0.81
N GLY A 14 -3.15 11.54 1.27
CA GLY A 14 -4.23 12.27 0.61
C GLY A 14 -3.73 13.01 -0.64
N GLY A 15 -4.62 13.53 -1.48
CA GLY A 15 -4.17 14.27 -2.67
C GLY A 15 -5.29 14.78 -3.58
N ALA A 16 -6.47 14.15 -3.52
CA ALA A 16 -7.67 14.66 -4.17
C ALA A 16 -8.51 15.51 -3.21
N ARG A 17 -9.37 16.37 -3.77
CA ARG A 17 -10.34 17.17 -2.99
C ARG A 17 -11.13 16.26 -2.05
N GLY A 18 -11.08 16.56 -0.74
CA GLY A 18 -11.77 15.80 0.30
C GLY A 18 -11.03 14.56 0.82
N LYS A 19 -9.84 14.22 0.31
CA LYS A 19 -8.97 13.20 0.90
C LYS A 19 -7.90 13.85 1.77
N THR A 20 -7.82 13.40 3.01
CA THR A 20 -6.86 13.92 3.99
C THR A 20 -5.63 13.01 4.05
N THR A 21 -4.49 13.56 4.46
CA THR A 21 -3.30 12.75 4.77
C THR A 21 -3.32 12.42 6.25
N ALA A 22 -3.04 11.17 6.59
CA ALA A 22 -2.88 10.74 7.98
C ALA A 22 -1.51 10.11 8.17
N VAL A 23 -0.96 10.29 9.36
CA VAL A 23 0.34 9.73 9.75
C VAL A 23 0.18 8.99 11.07
N THR A 24 0.78 7.81 11.14
CA THR A 24 0.91 7.00 12.35
C THR A 24 2.37 6.81 12.69
N HIS A 25 2.69 6.83 13.98
CA HIS A 25 3.99 6.45 14.52
C HIS A 25 3.85 5.30 15.50
N LEU A 26 4.62 4.24 15.27
CA LEU A 26 4.76 3.07 16.13
C LEU A 26 6.21 2.93 16.60
N THR A 27 6.39 2.36 17.79
CA THR A 27 7.69 1.84 18.25
C THR A 27 7.60 0.33 18.44
N ALA A 28 8.69 -0.40 18.21
CA ALA A 28 8.79 -1.81 18.59
C ALA A 28 9.36 -1.94 20.00
N GLU A 29 8.59 -2.55 20.90
CA GLU A 29 8.99 -2.81 22.28
C GLU A 29 8.57 -4.23 22.68
N GLY A 30 9.52 -5.05 23.15
CA GLY A 30 9.21 -6.40 23.64
C GLY A 30 8.59 -7.34 22.60
N GLY A 31 8.90 -7.16 21.31
CA GLY A 31 8.30 -7.96 20.23
C GLY A 31 6.85 -7.60 19.90
N ARG A 32 6.40 -6.41 20.32
CA ARG A 32 5.08 -5.83 20.01
C ARG A 32 5.25 -4.43 19.41
N ALA A 33 4.34 -4.04 18.55
CA ALA A 33 4.22 -2.68 18.04
C ALA A 33 3.37 -1.84 19.00
N ARG A 34 3.88 -0.68 19.41
CA ARG A 34 3.20 0.24 20.29
C ARG A 34 2.88 1.54 19.55
N VAL A 35 1.60 1.85 19.43
CA VAL A 35 1.11 3.07 18.81
C VAL A 35 1.42 4.26 19.71
N GLN A 36 2.23 5.19 19.20
CA GLN A 36 2.58 6.43 19.90
C GLN A 36 1.64 7.57 19.50
N ALA A 37 1.32 7.67 18.22
CA ALA A 37 0.42 8.69 17.68
C ALA A 37 -0.23 8.22 16.37
N VAL A 38 -1.46 8.68 16.13
CA VAL A 38 -2.17 8.57 14.85
C VAL A 38 -2.89 9.91 14.68
N SER A 39 -2.72 10.60 13.55
CA SER A 39 -3.44 11.85 13.33
C SER A 39 -3.51 12.27 11.87
N THR A 40 -4.53 13.06 11.54
CA THR A 40 -4.64 13.82 10.30
C THR A 40 -4.00 15.21 10.39
N ARG A 41 -3.47 15.58 11.57
CA ARG A 41 -2.89 16.89 11.83
C ARG A 41 -1.54 16.80 12.55
N TYR A 42 -0.71 17.81 12.34
CA TYR A 42 0.56 18.01 13.03
C TYR A 42 0.63 19.46 13.52
N GLY A 43 0.79 19.66 14.83
CA GLY A 43 0.75 21.02 15.41
C GLY A 43 -0.58 21.76 15.19
N GLY A 44 -1.69 21.04 15.03
CA GLY A 44 -3.01 21.60 14.74
C GLY A 44 -3.30 21.82 13.26
N GLU A 45 -2.31 21.71 12.37
CA GLU A 45 -2.45 21.90 10.93
C GLU A 45 -2.54 20.59 10.16
N PRO A 46 -3.22 20.52 9.00
CA PRO A 46 -3.20 19.34 8.15
C PRO A 46 -1.78 18.95 7.73
N TRP A 47 -1.54 17.65 7.55
CA TRP A 47 -0.26 17.16 7.02
C TRP A 47 -0.03 17.64 5.59
N VAL A 48 1.13 18.27 5.37
CA VAL A 48 1.68 18.64 4.07
C VAL A 48 3.04 17.96 3.89
N ASP A 49 3.54 17.89 2.67
CA ASP A 49 4.80 17.15 2.39
C ASP A 49 5.97 17.66 3.25
N ALA A 50 6.05 18.97 3.50
CA ALA A 50 7.07 19.55 4.37
C ALA A 50 6.95 19.06 5.82
N SER A 51 5.76 19.11 6.42
CA SER A 51 5.58 18.68 7.82
C SER A 51 5.77 17.18 8.00
N ILE A 52 5.44 16.37 6.98
CA ILE A 52 5.75 14.93 6.97
C ILE A 52 7.26 14.70 7.01
N LEU A 53 8.03 15.41 6.18
CA LEU A 53 9.49 15.26 6.13
C LEU A 53 10.15 15.73 7.42
N ASP A 54 9.69 16.84 8.00
CA ASP A 54 10.19 17.35 9.28
C ASP A 54 9.89 16.36 10.42
N PHE A 55 8.68 15.79 10.44
CA PHE A 55 8.30 14.77 11.42
C PHE A 55 9.17 13.52 11.29
N VAL A 56 9.33 12.97 10.07
CA VAL A 56 10.20 11.80 9.82
C VAL A 56 11.64 12.09 10.23
N GLY A 57 12.17 13.26 9.89
CA GLY A 57 13.52 13.67 10.28
C GLY A 57 13.73 13.80 11.78
N SER A 58 12.66 14.06 12.56
CA SER A 58 12.74 14.17 14.02
C SER A 58 12.88 12.83 14.75
N LEU A 59 12.63 11.70 14.08
CA LEU A 59 12.54 10.37 14.71
C LEU A 59 13.85 9.56 14.66
N GLY A 60 14.90 10.06 13.99
CA GLY A 60 16.23 9.42 13.91
C GLY A 60 16.34 8.30 12.87
N ASP A 61 17.43 7.52 12.95
CA ASP A 61 17.89 6.65 11.84
C ASP A 61 17.32 5.21 11.88
N ASP A 62 16.88 4.72 13.04
CA ASP A 62 16.30 3.37 13.22
C ASP A 62 14.81 3.31 12.82
N LEU A 63 14.48 3.92 11.68
CA LEU A 63 13.13 4.18 11.22
C LEU A 63 12.81 3.49 9.89
N VAL A 64 11.62 2.92 9.79
CA VAL A 64 10.99 2.54 8.51
C VAL A 64 9.80 3.45 8.22
N VAL A 65 9.71 3.94 6.98
CA VAL A 65 8.57 4.73 6.49
C VAL A 65 7.77 3.89 5.50
N ALA A 66 6.52 3.64 5.81
CA ALA A 66 5.56 2.90 5.00
C ALA A 66 4.51 3.86 4.44
N ILE A 67 4.39 3.92 3.12
CA ILE A 67 3.47 4.86 2.47
C ILE A 67 2.42 4.06 1.70
N ASN A 68 1.15 4.29 2.04
CA ASN A 68 0.00 3.84 1.27
C ASN A 68 -0.20 4.73 0.03
N ALA A 69 0.77 4.67 -0.87
CA ALA A 69 0.71 5.34 -2.16
C ALA A 69 1.78 4.76 -3.10
N PRO A 70 1.54 4.83 -4.42
CA PRO A 70 2.54 4.62 -5.47
C PRO A 70 3.89 5.32 -5.24
N LEU A 71 4.93 4.61 -4.82
CA LEU A 71 6.28 5.15 -4.72
C LEU A 71 7.05 5.07 -6.03
N THR A 72 6.68 4.14 -6.91
CA THR A 72 7.24 4.01 -8.25
C THR A 72 6.19 4.27 -9.33
N ARG A 73 6.68 4.66 -10.51
CA ARG A 73 5.87 4.88 -11.72
C ARG A 73 6.00 3.67 -12.64
N PRO A 74 5.00 3.34 -13.47
CA PRO A 74 5.13 2.32 -14.53
C PRO A 74 6.37 2.53 -15.40
N ALA A 75 6.95 1.44 -15.92
CA ALA A 75 8.17 1.47 -16.73
C ALA A 75 8.13 2.47 -17.88
N CYS A 76 7.05 2.47 -18.68
CA CYS A 76 6.90 3.41 -19.78
C CYS A 76 6.86 4.88 -19.34
N ALA A 77 6.38 5.18 -18.12
CA ALA A 77 6.30 6.55 -17.60
C ALA A 77 7.64 7.08 -17.03
N ARG A 78 8.62 6.19 -16.83
CA ARG A 78 10.00 6.54 -16.44
C ARG A 78 11.01 6.35 -17.58
N CYS A 79 10.59 5.81 -18.71
CA CYS A 79 11.44 5.52 -19.86
C CYS A 79 12.04 6.81 -20.45
N THR A 80 13.33 6.76 -20.77
CA THR A 80 14.09 7.87 -21.37
C THR A 80 14.57 7.57 -22.79
N VAL A 81 14.19 6.42 -23.35
CA VAL A 81 14.56 6.02 -24.71
C VAL A 81 13.97 7.03 -25.72
N PRO A 82 14.77 7.61 -26.63
CA PRO A 82 14.30 8.67 -27.53
C PRO A 82 13.17 8.25 -28.49
N ALA A 83 13.20 7.01 -28.97
CA ALA A 83 12.16 6.42 -29.82
C ALA A 83 11.73 5.08 -29.21
N CYS A 84 10.48 5.00 -28.77
CA CYS A 84 9.94 3.77 -28.19
C CYS A 84 9.86 2.67 -29.26
N PRO A 85 10.49 1.50 -29.05
CA PRO A 85 10.43 0.40 -30.01
C PRO A 85 9.06 -0.30 -30.02
N GLY A 86 8.16 0.03 -29.09
CA GLY A 86 6.89 -0.66 -28.90
C GLY A 86 6.99 -1.81 -27.88
N VAL A 87 5.84 -2.32 -27.44
CA VAL A 87 5.75 -3.31 -26.34
C VAL A 87 6.43 -4.63 -26.70
N GLU A 88 6.32 -5.09 -27.94
CA GLU A 88 6.85 -6.40 -28.39
C GLU A 88 8.38 -6.40 -28.59
N ASP A 89 8.98 -5.23 -28.79
CA ASP A 89 10.44 -5.08 -28.97
C ASP A 89 11.12 -4.41 -27.75
N CYS A 90 10.35 -4.04 -26.73
CA CYS A 90 10.90 -3.42 -25.52
C CYS A 90 11.73 -4.42 -24.69
N VAL A 91 12.91 -3.97 -24.24
CA VAL A 91 13.84 -4.76 -23.41
C VAL A 91 13.76 -4.41 -21.92
N ASP A 92 12.93 -3.44 -21.53
CA ASP A 92 12.75 -3.10 -20.12
C ASP A 92 12.21 -4.34 -19.35
N PRO A 93 12.85 -4.78 -18.26
CA PRO A 93 12.47 -5.99 -17.56
C PRO A 93 11.00 -6.02 -17.11
N ALA A 94 10.44 -4.89 -16.70
CA ALA A 94 9.04 -4.82 -16.27
C ALA A 94 8.08 -4.96 -17.46
N VAL A 95 8.41 -4.36 -18.61
CA VAL A 95 7.61 -4.52 -19.84
C VAL A 95 7.67 -5.96 -20.35
N VAL A 96 8.86 -6.57 -20.33
CA VAL A 96 9.04 -7.99 -20.67
C VAL A 96 8.23 -8.89 -19.75
N TRP A 97 8.27 -8.64 -18.44
CA TRP A 97 7.47 -9.38 -17.47
C TRP A 97 5.97 -9.23 -17.72
N LEU A 98 5.48 -7.99 -17.94
CA LEU A 98 4.07 -7.70 -18.16
C LEU A 98 3.52 -8.41 -19.41
N ARG A 99 4.28 -8.46 -20.51
CA ARG A 99 3.82 -9.13 -21.74
C ARG A 99 3.95 -10.66 -21.71
N THR A 100 4.74 -11.20 -20.78
CA THR A 100 4.95 -12.64 -20.60
C THR A 100 4.22 -13.13 -19.35
N GLU A 101 4.89 -13.21 -18.21
CA GLU A 101 4.35 -13.69 -16.93
C GLU A 101 3.07 -12.94 -16.51
N GLY A 102 3.03 -11.62 -16.66
CA GLY A 102 1.86 -10.82 -16.32
C GLY A 102 0.64 -11.15 -17.18
N ARG A 103 0.84 -11.49 -18.47
CA ARG A 103 -0.23 -11.93 -19.36
C ARG A 103 -0.73 -13.31 -18.96
N ALA A 104 0.18 -14.25 -18.71
CA ALA A 104 -0.16 -15.60 -18.24
C ALA A 104 -0.97 -15.53 -16.93
N LEU A 105 -0.53 -14.72 -15.97
CA LEU A 105 -1.23 -14.51 -14.70
C LEU A 105 -2.67 -13.97 -14.89
N ALA A 106 -2.84 -13.02 -15.80
CA ALA A 106 -4.16 -12.47 -16.11
C ALA A 106 -5.08 -13.49 -16.81
N GLU A 107 -4.52 -14.35 -17.67
CA GLU A 107 -5.23 -15.42 -18.36
C GLU A 107 -5.67 -16.52 -17.38
N ASP A 108 -4.76 -17.00 -16.52
CA ASP A 108 -5.02 -18.01 -15.49
C ASP A 108 -6.12 -17.57 -14.53
N ALA A 109 -6.07 -16.31 -14.08
CA ALA A 109 -7.12 -15.73 -13.25
C ALA A 109 -8.49 -15.72 -13.96
N GLY A 110 -8.50 -15.47 -15.27
CA GLY A 110 -9.70 -15.51 -16.10
C GLY A 110 -10.30 -16.91 -16.24
N VAL A 111 -9.46 -17.94 -16.37
CA VAL A 111 -9.87 -19.35 -16.42
C VAL A 111 -10.45 -19.79 -15.08
N ASN A 112 -9.75 -19.49 -13.98
CA ASN A 112 -10.21 -19.84 -12.63
C ASN A 112 -11.55 -19.19 -12.27
N ALA A 113 -11.77 -17.94 -12.68
CA ALA A 113 -13.05 -17.26 -12.48
C ALA A 113 -14.19 -17.89 -13.29
N ALA A 114 -13.92 -18.43 -14.48
CA ALA A 114 -14.92 -19.10 -15.32
C ALA A 114 -15.28 -20.51 -14.79
N ALA A 115 -14.32 -21.21 -14.19
CA ALA A 115 -14.51 -22.54 -13.61
C ALA A 115 -15.34 -22.53 -12.30
N GLN A 116 -15.32 -21.43 -11.53
CA GLN A 116 -16.04 -21.29 -10.25
C GLN A 116 -17.52 -20.87 -10.40
N GLY A 117 -18.20 -21.24 -11.49
CA GLY A 117 -19.59 -20.88 -11.78
C GLY A 117 -20.60 -21.39 -10.74
N GLY A 118 -20.90 -20.58 -9.72
CA GLY A 118 -22.08 -20.73 -8.85
C GLY A 118 -23.29 -19.95 -9.38
N PRO A 119 -24.54 -20.34 -9.02
CA PRO A 119 -25.76 -19.81 -9.61
C PRO A 119 -25.93 -18.30 -9.38
N ARG A 120 -26.45 -17.63 -10.42
CA ARG A 120 -26.74 -16.20 -10.51
C ARG A 120 -27.70 -15.75 -9.41
N GLU A 121 -27.19 -15.23 -8.29
CA GLU A 121 -27.98 -14.36 -7.44
C GLU A 121 -28.05 -12.95 -8.04
N VAL A 122 -29.26 -12.63 -8.49
CA VAL A 122 -29.69 -11.33 -8.99
C VAL A 122 -29.84 -10.40 -7.78
N SER A 123 -28.80 -9.67 -7.39
CA SER A 123 -28.99 -8.42 -6.63
C SER A 123 -27.85 -7.42 -6.84
N VAL A 124 -28.27 -6.23 -7.27
CA VAL A 124 -27.53 -4.95 -7.32
C VAL A 124 -26.17 -4.97 -8.03
N ARG A 125 -26.26 -4.96 -9.36
CA ARG A 125 -25.17 -4.66 -10.30
C ARG A 125 -24.56 -3.27 -10.03
N ARG A 126 -23.50 -3.23 -9.22
CA ARG A 126 -22.32 -2.39 -9.51
C ARG A 126 -21.13 -3.33 -9.67
N SER A 127 -21.34 -4.30 -10.55
CA SER A 127 -20.34 -5.26 -11.01
C SER A 127 -19.17 -4.47 -11.58
N LEU A 128 -17.99 -4.65 -10.99
CA LEU A 128 -16.73 -4.34 -11.65
C LEU A 128 -16.85 -4.81 -13.10
N PRO A 129 -16.54 -3.99 -14.12
CA PRO A 129 -16.55 -4.48 -15.48
C PRO A 129 -15.64 -5.70 -15.49
N GLN A 130 -16.24 -6.86 -15.74
CA GLN A 130 -15.59 -8.15 -15.97
C GLN A 130 -14.86 -8.14 -17.33
N ALA A 131 -14.46 -6.95 -17.79
CA ALA A 131 -13.43 -6.80 -18.78
C ALA A 131 -12.17 -7.31 -18.09
N ARG A 132 -11.75 -8.54 -18.45
CA ARG A 132 -10.38 -9.02 -18.29
C ARG A 132 -9.48 -7.79 -18.41
N SER A 133 -8.90 -7.33 -17.29
CA SER A 133 -8.10 -6.12 -17.32
C SER A 133 -6.93 -6.42 -18.24
N ARG A 134 -7.05 -5.99 -19.50
CA ARG A 134 -6.05 -6.26 -20.51
C ARG A 134 -4.75 -5.72 -19.93
N VAL A 135 -3.72 -6.55 -19.89
CA VAL A 135 -2.42 -6.09 -19.41
C VAL A 135 -2.00 -4.92 -20.31
N MET A 136 -1.82 -3.75 -19.70
CA MET A 136 -1.40 -2.53 -20.37
C MET A 136 -0.01 -2.13 -19.88
N PRO A 137 1.08 -2.57 -20.54
CA PRO A 137 2.43 -2.31 -20.05
C PRO A 137 2.79 -0.83 -19.87
N TYR A 138 2.09 0.05 -20.57
CA TYR A 138 2.27 1.50 -20.46
C TYR A 138 1.58 2.14 -19.25
N ALA A 139 0.60 1.48 -18.65
CA ALA A 139 -0.20 2.01 -17.54
C ALA A 139 -0.07 1.22 -16.24
N HIS A 140 0.35 -0.06 -16.32
CA HIS A 140 0.47 -0.95 -15.17
C HIS A 140 1.92 -1.10 -14.74
N ARG A 141 2.12 -1.27 -13.43
CA ARG A 141 3.30 -1.91 -12.86
C ARG A 141 3.06 -3.42 -12.72
N ALA A 142 4.15 -4.18 -12.74
CA ALA A 142 4.12 -5.63 -12.51
C ALA A 142 3.44 -5.95 -11.17
N THR A 143 3.79 -5.20 -10.12
CA THR A 143 3.24 -5.41 -8.77
C THR A 143 1.71 -5.25 -8.69
N GLU A 144 1.12 -4.39 -9.53
CA GLU A 144 -0.34 -4.19 -9.54
C GLU A 144 -1.09 -5.40 -10.11
N LEU A 145 -0.53 -6.06 -11.14
CA LEU A 145 -1.12 -7.29 -11.67
C LEU A 145 -1.03 -8.42 -10.65
N VAL A 146 0.11 -8.56 -9.98
CA VAL A 146 0.28 -9.56 -8.90
C VAL A 146 -0.75 -9.33 -7.80
N LEU A 147 -0.87 -8.09 -7.32
CA LEU A 147 -1.85 -7.70 -6.31
C LEU A 147 -3.30 -7.99 -6.77
N CYS A 148 -3.60 -7.67 -8.03
CA CYS A 148 -4.93 -7.85 -8.60
C CYS A 148 -5.31 -9.32 -8.73
N HIS A 149 -4.43 -10.13 -9.33
CA HIS A 149 -4.77 -11.50 -9.71
C HIS A 149 -4.51 -12.51 -8.60
N GLU A 150 -3.45 -12.38 -7.82
CA GLU A 150 -3.16 -13.34 -6.73
C GLU A 150 -3.90 -12.98 -5.43
N ARG A 151 -4.02 -11.68 -5.13
CA ARG A 151 -4.66 -11.21 -3.89
C ARG A 151 -6.11 -10.78 -4.09
N GLY A 152 -6.59 -10.71 -5.34
CA GLY A 152 -7.97 -10.35 -5.65
C GLY A 152 -8.32 -8.91 -5.26
N LEU A 153 -7.34 -8.01 -5.32
CA LEU A 153 -7.53 -6.59 -5.05
C LEU A 153 -7.77 -5.83 -6.34
N LEU A 154 -8.26 -4.60 -6.25
CA LEU A 154 -8.42 -3.78 -7.45
C LEU A 154 -7.08 -3.17 -7.83
N PRO A 155 -6.69 -3.20 -9.12
CA PRO A 155 -5.49 -2.50 -9.56
C PRO A 155 -5.70 -1.00 -9.36
N THR A 156 -4.75 -0.34 -8.73
CA THR A 156 -4.75 1.12 -8.55
C THR A 156 -4.10 1.78 -9.74
N SER A 157 -4.69 1.69 -10.94
CA SER A 157 -4.08 2.25 -12.16
C SER A 157 -3.54 3.66 -11.90
N HIS A 158 -2.22 3.83 -12.01
CA HIS A 158 -1.50 5.08 -11.72
C HIS A 158 -1.94 6.25 -12.61
N VAL A 159 -2.55 5.93 -13.75
CA VAL A 159 -2.94 6.86 -14.81
C VAL A 159 -4.45 7.12 -14.68
N GLY A 160 -4.84 7.94 -13.71
CA GLY A 160 -6.24 8.32 -13.50
C GLY A 160 -6.46 9.34 -12.38
N GLY A 161 -7.51 10.16 -12.50
CA GLY A 161 -7.83 11.37 -11.70
C GLY A 161 -7.22 11.47 -10.30
N ALA A 162 -7.96 11.05 -9.26
CA ALA A 162 -7.56 11.24 -7.86
C ALA A 162 -6.25 10.50 -7.46
N VAL A 163 -5.90 9.42 -8.17
CA VAL A 163 -4.70 8.61 -7.91
C VAL A 163 -3.44 9.30 -8.42
N GLY A 164 -3.54 10.04 -9.53
CA GLY A 164 -2.41 10.77 -10.11
C GLY A 164 -1.83 11.84 -9.17
N LEU A 165 -2.66 12.57 -8.42
CA LEU A 165 -2.20 13.56 -7.44
C LEU A 165 -1.48 12.91 -6.26
N VAL A 166 -2.02 11.80 -5.76
CA VAL A 166 -1.39 11.01 -4.69
C VAL A 166 -0.06 10.43 -5.16
N ALA A 167 -0.01 9.87 -6.38
CA ALA A 167 1.21 9.34 -6.97
C ALA A 167 2.28 10.43 -7.19
N ALA A 168 1.89 11.64 -7.59
CA ALA A 168 2.82 12.75 -7.74
C ALA A 168 3.42 13.19 -6.39
N ARG A 169 2.59 13.29 -5.33
CA ARG A 169 3.07 13.56 -3.96
C ARG A 169 3.99 12.44 -3.46
N ALA A 170 3.63 11.19 -3.71
CA ALA A 170 4.42 10.04 -3.31
C ALA A 170 5.80 10.01 -4.01
N ASP A 171 5.87 10.32 -5.31
CA ASP A 171 7.16 10.47 -6.02
C ASP A 171 7.98 11.66 -5.49
N HIS A 172 7.33 12.78 -5.14
CA HIS A 172 8.01 13.90 -4.46
C HIS A 172 8.61 13.48 -3.11
N LEU A 173 7.79 12.90 -2.22
CA LEU A 173 8.21 12.42 -0.91
C LEU A 173 9.33 11.39 -1.02
N ARG A 174 9.20 10.40 -1.91
CA ARG A 174 10.26 9.41 -2.16
C ARG A 174 11.57 10.07 -2.52
N ARG A 175 11.60 11.01 -3.47
CA ARG A 175 12.85 11.70 -3.84
C ARG A 175 13.48 12.45 -2.68
N ARG A 176 12.67 13.05 -1.80
CA ARG A 176 13.13 13.78 -0.61
C ARG A 176 13.66 12.82 0.47
N LEU A 177 12.95 11.74 0.73
CA LEU A 177 13.36 10.68 1.66
C LEU A 177 14.64 9.98 1.19
N VAL A 178 14.79 9.72 -0.11
CA VAL A 178 16.04 9.15 -0.66
C VAL A 178 17.25 10.05 -0.40
N ARG A 179 17.09 11.36 -0.54
CA ARG A 179 18.15 12.32 -0.18
C ARG A 179 18.46 12.34 1.32
N ALA A 180 17.50 11.94 2.16
CA ALA A 180 17.66 11.79 3.60
C ALA A 180 18.15 10.39 4.02
N GLY A 181 18.60 9.56 3.07
CA GLY A 181 19.19 8.25 3.37
C GLY A 181 18.21 7.07 3.33
N PHE A 182 16.94 7.29 3.00
CA PHE A 182 15.97 6.21 2.85
C PHE A 182 16.14 5.48 1.50
N SER A 183 16.01 4.16 1.51
CA SER A 183 16.11 3.31 0.33
C SER A 183 14.85 2.46 0.18
N LEU A 184 14.32 2.42 -1.05
CA LEU A 184 13.17 1.61 -1.40
C LEU A 184 13.47 0.14 -1.07
N HIS A 185 12.48 -0.57 -0.53
CA HIS A 185 12.59 -1.98 -0.10
C HIS A 185 13.53 -2.24 1.09
N GLN A 186 14.08 -1.20 1.74
CA GLN A 186 14.95 -1.34 2.91
C GLN A 186 14.43 -0.60 4.14
N ASN A 187 14.13 0.68 4.02
CA ASN A 187 13.52 1.47 5.09
C ASN A 187 12.48 2.47 4.56
N LEU A 188 12.21 2.42 3.25
CA LEU A 188 11.08 3.07 2.60
C LEU A 188 10.25 2.01 1.85
N LEU A 189 9.00 1.84 2.27
CA LEU A 189 8.11 0.80 1.78
C LEU A 189 6.87 1.41 1.14
N GLU A 190 6.53 0.94 -0.04
CA GLU A 190 5.17 1.07 -0.55
C GLU A 190 4.33 -0.04 0.05
N VAL A 191 3.16 0.29 0.60
CA VAL A 191 2.27 -0.67 1.26
C VAL A 191 0.83 -0.46 0.80
N SER A 192 0.00 -1.47 1.01
CA SER A 192 -1.45 -1.36 0.83
C SER A 192 -2.17 -1.90 2.06
N PRO A 193 -2.82 -1.04 2.87
CA PRO A 193 -3.63 -1.47 4.01
C PRO A 193 -4.65 -2.53 3.64
N GLN A 194 -5.31 -2.36 2.48
CA GLN A 194 -6.25 -3.34 1.98
C GLN A 194 -5.58 -4.70 1.70
N ALA A 195 -4.37 -4.71 1.15
CA ALA A 195 -3.62 -5.94 0.93
C ALA A 195 -3.15 -6.59 2.22
N THR A 196 -2.76 -5.79 3.21
CA THR A 196 -2.41 -6.27 4.54
C THR A 196 -3.60 -6.94 5.21
N LEU A 197 -4.75 -6.28 5.24
CA LEU A 197 -5.96 -6.82 5.85
C LEU A 197 -6.49 -8.06 5.12
N ALA A 198 -6.37 -8.10 3.78
CA ALA A 198 -6.76 -9.27 3.00
C ALA A 198 -5.86 -10.49 3.24
N ALA A 199 -4.59 -10.26 3.61
CA ALA A 199 -3.64 -11.32 3.92
C ALA A 199 -3.75 -11.80 5.37
N LEU A 200 -3.93 -10.89 6.34
CA LEU A 200 -4.08 -11.24 7.76
C LEU A 200 -5.44 -11.83 8.09
N PHE A 201 -6.48 -11.45 7.35
CA PHE A 201 -7.84 -11.89 7.60
C PHE A 201 -8.47 -12.44 6.32
N ASP A 202 -9.25 -11.62 5.61
CA ASP A 202 -9.98 -12.03 4.41
C ASP A 202 -10.34 -10.80 3.56
N ARG A 203 -10.79 -11.06 2.32
CA ARG A 203 -11.19 -10.01 1.37
C ARG A 203 -12.44 -9.26 1.80
N ARG A 204 -13.30 -9.83 2.65
CA ARG A 204 -14.53 -9.19 3.12
C ARG A 204 -14.18 -8.08 4.09
N ARG A 205 -13.38 -8.36 5.12
CA ARG A 205 -12.89 -7.36 6.10
C ARG A 205 -12.07 -6.27 5.42
N ALA A 206 -11.19 -6.65 4.49
CA ALA A 206 -10.40 -5.71 3.69
C ALA A 206 -11.23 -4.77 2.80
N ARG A 207 -12.49 -5.12 2.49
CA ARG A 207 -13.44 -4.23 1.79
C ARG A 207 -14.34 -3.48 2.75
N GLY A 208 -14.72 -4.13 3.83
CA GLY A 208 -15.72 -3.67 4.79
C GLY A 208 -15.28 -2.53 5.68
N TYR A 209 -14.00 -2.48 6.07
CA TYR A 209 -13.50 -1.47 7.02
C TYR A 209 -13.69 0.00 6.57
N LYS A 210 -14.00 0.25 5.29
CA LYS A 210 -14.38 1.57 4.74
C LYS A 210 -15.84 1.70 4.31
N ARG A 211 -16.51 0.58 4.04
CA ARG A 211 -17.78 0.55 3.26
C ARG A 211 -18.93 -0.11 3.98
N ASP A 212 -18.68 -0.80 5.09
CA ASP A 212 -19.74 -1.40 5.89
C ASP A 212 -20.63 -0.33 6.49
N ALA A 213 -21.85 -0.72 6.90
CA ALA A 213 -22.82 0.19 7.50
C ALA A 213 -22.28 0.80 8.80
N ASP A 214 -21.47 0.05 9.54
CA ASP A 214 -20.72 0.50 10.71
C ASP A 214 -19.21 0.23 10.51
N PRO A 215 -18.49 1.16 9.86
CA PRO A 215 -17.05 1.04 9.67
C PRO A 215 -16.27 1.06 10.98
N TRP A 216 -16.78 1.74 12.02
CA TRP A 216 -16.13 1.84 13.32
C TRP A 216 -16.05 0.46 13.97
N GLN A 217 -17.18 -0.26 14.05
CA GLN A 217 -17.22 -1.62 14.61
C GLN A 217 -16.31 -2.58 13.85
N THR A 218 -16.31 -2.48 12.53
CA THR A 218 -15.46 -3.31 11.68
C THR A 218 -13.97 -3.08 11.95
N ARG A 219 -13.56 -1.81 12.09
CA ARG A 219 -12.18 -1.44 12.46
C ARG A 219 -11.84 -1.89 13.87
N ALA A 220 -12.76 -1.76 14.82
CA ALA A 220 -12.55 -2.19 16.21
C ALA A 220 -12.28 -3.69 16.29
N ALA A 221 -13.13 -4.50 15.63
CA ALA A 221 -12.95 -5.94 15.56
C ALA A 221 -11.64 -6.35 14.86
N ILE A 222 -11.17 -5.58 13.87
CA ILE A 222 -9.87 -5.79 13.25
C ILE A 222 -8.74 -5.52 14.24
N LEU A 223 -8.75 -4.35 14.92
CA LEU A 223 -7.69 -3.98 15.86
C LEU A 223 -7.57 -4.96 17.03
N GLU A 224 -8.70 -5.46 17.54
CA GLU A 224 -8.71 -6.47 18.61
C GLU A 224 -8.05 -7.79 18.22
N GLN A 225 -8.00 -8.11 16.92
CA GLN A 225 -7.33 -9.31 16.41
C GLN A 225 -5.86 -9.07 16.04
N LEU A 226 -5.36 -7.83 16.07
CA LEU A 226 -3.94 -7.54 15.87
C LEU A 226 -3.18 -7.76 17.18
N ALA A 227 -2.93 -9.03 17.52
CA ALA A 227 -2.40 -9.45 18.82
C ALA A 227 -1.06 -8.80 19.22
N ASP A 228 -0.26 -8.35 18.26
CA ASP A 228 1.05 -7.71 18.45
C ASP A 228 0.99 -6.19 18.42
N LEU A 229 -0.20 -5.58 18.44
CA LEU A 229 -0.41 -4.14 18.41
C LEU A 229 -1.02 -3.66 19.73
N ASP A 230 -0.36 -2.73 20.41
CA ASP A 230 -0.87 -2.04 21.59
C ASP A 230 -0.91 -0.53 21.39
N PHE A 231 -1.75 0.17 22.14
CA PHE A 231 -1.75 1.63 22.20
C PHE A 231 -1.02 2.11 23.45
N ALA A 232 -0.10 3.07 23.30
CA ALA A 232 0.60 3.64 24.43
C ALA A 232 -0.39 4.35 25.39
N PRO A 233 -0.16 4.35 26.72
CA PRO A 233 -1.02 5.06 27.65
C PRO A 233 -1.15 6.57 27.38
N ARG A 234 -0.13 7.15 26.73
CA ARG A 234 -0.09 8.56 26.32
C ARG A 234 -0.84 8.84 25.02
N SER A 235 -1.16 7.81 24.23
CA SER A 235 -1.84 7.92 22.94
C SER A 235 -3.36 7.69 23.07
N ARG A 236 -4.01 8.22 24.13
CA ARG A 236 -5.40 7.86 24.50
C ARG A 236 -6.40 8.05 23.36
N MET A 237 -6.20 9.05 22.51
CA MET A 237 -7.08 9.31 21.36
C MET A 237 -6.69 8.56 20.09
N ALA A 238 -5.46 8.02 20.00
CA ALA A 238 -4.98 7.38 18.76
C ALA A 238 -5.83 6.16 18.36
N ARG A 239 -6.35 5.41 19.34
CA ARG A 239 -7.29 4.30 19.06
C ARG A 239 -8.58 4.86 18.46
N GLU A 240 -9.17 5.86 19.10
CA GLU A 240 -10.42 6.44 18.63
C GLU A 240 -10.26 7.11 17.26
N ASP A 241 -9.17 7.84 17.03
CA ASP A 241 -8.85 8.45 15.74
C ASP A 241 -8.75 7.39 14.63
N ALA A 242 -8.09 6.26 14.90
CA ALA A 242 -8.01 5.15 13.95
C ALA A 242 -9.37 4.49 13.70
N LEU A 243 -10.25 4.41 14.69
CA LEU A 243 -11.59 3.81 14.51
C LEU A 243 -12.55 4.74 13.79
N SER A 244 -12.52 6.03 14.12
CA SER A 244 -13.43 7.05 13.57
C SER A 244 -13.02 7.55 12.18
N ASN A 245 -11.73 7.52 11.82
CA ASN A 245 -11.23 8.04 10.55
C ASN A 245 -10.52 6.96 9.71
N ASP A 246 -10.95 6.78 8.45
CA ASP A 246 -10.42 5.73 7.58
C ASP A 246 -8.97 5.98 7.14
N HIS A 247 -8.57 7.24 6.96
CA HIS A 247 -7.18 7.61 6.68
C HIS A 247 -6.27 7.31 7.88
N CYS A 248 -6.71 7.63 9.10
CA CYS A 248 -6.00 7.25 10.32
C CYS A 248 -5.84 5.74 10.44
N PHE A 249 -6.89 4.98 10.13
CA PHE A 249 -6.84 3.52 10.10
C PHE A 249 -5.83 2.99 9.06
N ASP A 250 -5.85 3.53 7.84
CA ASP A 250 -4.92 3.15 6.79
C ASP A 250 -3.47 3.47 7.15
N ALA A 251 -3.21 4.63 7.73
CA ALA A 251 -1.89 5.00 8.22
C ALA A 251 -1.42 4.04 9.33
N LEU A 252 -2.31 3.62 10.22
CA LEU A 252 -2.02 2.65 11.27
C LEU A 252 -1.65 1.28 10.69
N VAL A 253 -2.47 0.77 9.78
CA VAL A 253 -2.19 -0.51 9.11
C VAL A 253 -0.91 -0.42 8.27
N ALA A 254 -0.63 0.71 7.63
CA ALA A 254 0.61 0.94 6.89
C ALA A 254 1.85 0.82 7.82
N ALA A 255 1.82 1.50 8.97
CA ALA A 255 2.90 1.43 9.96
C ALA A 255 3.06 0.00 10.50
N PHE A 256 1.94 -0.66 10.80
CA PHE A 256 1.93 -2.04 11.29
C PHE A 256 2.47 -3.03 10.24
N THR A 257 2.20 -2.78 8.95
CA THR A 257 2.75 -3.58 7.85
C THR A 257 4.28 -3.49 7.83
N ALA A 258 4.85 -2.31 8.02
CA ALA A 258 6.31 -2.15 8.12
C ALA A 258 6.91 -2.84 9.35
N TYR A 259 6.20 -2.80 10.48
CA TYR A 259 6.59 -3.56 11.67
C TYR A 259 6.67 -5.07 11.38
N LEU A 260 5.60 -5.65 10.80
CA LEU A 260 5.57 -7.07 10.43
C LEU A 260 6.68 -7.40 9.42
N TRP A 261 6.87 -6.55 8.41
CA TRP A 261 7.92 -6.71 7.40
C TRP A 261 9.33 -6.77 8.00
N ALA A 262 9.61 -5.94 9.00
CA ALA A 262 10.90 -5.91 9.69
C ALA A 262 11.07 -7.13 10.62
N ARG A 263 10.02 -7.45 11.39
CA ARG A 263 9.99 -8.57 12.35
C ARG A 263 10.15 -9.91 11.66
N ASP A 264 9.38 -10.14 10.61
CA ASP A 264 9.27 -11.43 9.93
C ASP A 264 10.29 -11.59 8.79
N GLY A 265 11.07 -10.53 8.49
CA GLY A 265 12.18 -10.60 7.54
C GLY A 265 11.75 -10.88 6.10
N TRP A 266 10.62 -10.32 5.66
CA TRP A 266 10.09 -10.58 4.31
C TRP A 266 11.11 -10.24 3.22
N THR A 267 11.12 -11.04 2.17
CA THR A 267 12.00 -10.90 1.02
C THR A 267 11.25 -10.40 -0.19
N LEU A 268 11.93 -9.63 -1.03
CA LEU A 268 11.37 -9.19 -2.30
C LEU A 268 11.22 -10.41 -3.23
N PRO A 269 10.08 -10.57 -3.93
CA PRO A 269 9.95 -11.62 -4.93
C PRO A 269 10.95 -11.44 -6.08
N PRO A 270 11.34 -12.53 -6.77
CA PRO A 270 12.14 -12.42 -7.99
C PRO A 270 11.35 -11.72 -9.11
N GLY A 271 12.06 -11.18 -10.10
CA GLY A 271 11.45 -10.48 -11.24
C GLY A 271 11.78 -8.99 -11.26
N PRO A 272 10.98 -8.15 -11.93
CA PRO A 272 11.30 -6.74 -12.16
C PRO A 272 11.07 -5.84 -10.93
N PHE A 273 10.66 -6.40 -9.80
CA PHE A 273 10.08 -5.66 -8.67
C PHE A 273 11.08 -4.77 -7.91
N ALA A 274 12.38 -5.00 -8.05
CA ALA A 274 13.40 -4.15 -7.41
C ALA A 274 13.39 -2.72 -7.98
N ASP A 275 13.21 -2.60 -9.29
CA ASP A 275 13.18 -1.31 -10.00
C ASP A 275 11.75 -0.84 -10.30
N ASP A 276 10.86 -1.78 -10.61
CA ASP A 276 9.46 -1.46 -10.88
C ASP A 276 8.66 -1.13 -9.61
N GLY A 277 9.19 -1.52 -8.45
CA GLY A 277 8.56 -1.36 -7.15
C GLY A 277 7.68 -2.55 -6.76
N TRP A 278 7.33 -2.58 -5.47
CA TRP A 278 6.59 -3.67 -4.85
C TRP A 278 5.71 -3.14 -3.72
N ILE A 279 4.45 -3.54 -3.74
CA ILE A 279 3.51 -3.26 -2.66
C ILE A 279 3.70 -4.32 -1.58
N TRP A 280 4.33 -3.94 -0.48
CA TRP A 280 4.54 -4.82 0.66
C TRP A 280 3.23 -5.06 1.43
N ALA A 281 2.97 -6.33 1.69
CA ALA A 281 1.91 -6.84 2.54
C ALA A 281 2.30 -8.27 2.94
N PRO A 282 1.72 -8.84 4.03
CA PRO A 282 2.10 -10.16 4.52
C PRO A 282 2.09 -11.21 3.41
N PRO A 283 3.13 -12.07 3.35
CA PRO A 283 3.12 -13.22 2.46
C PRO A 283 1.99 -14.17 2.86
N ARG A 284 1.47 -14.91 1.89
CA ARG A 284 0.55 -16.03 2.14
C ARG A 284 1.34 -17.31 2.36
#